data_AF-A0A3M4J1X5-F1
#
_entry.id   AF-A0A3M4J1X5-F1
#
_cell.length_a   1.000
_cell.length_b   1.000
_cell.length_c   1.000
_cell.angle_alpha   90.00
_cell.angle_beta   90.00
_cell.angle_gamma   90.00
#
_symmetry.space_group_name_H-M   'P 1'
#
loop_
_entity.id
_entity.type
_entity.pdbx_description
1 polymer ?
#
loop_
_entity_poly.entity_id
_entity_poly.type
_entity_poly.pdbx_seq_one_letter_code
_entity_poly.pdbx_strand_id
1 'polypeptide(L)'
;MRTRIFSALIFALLTSASVAVNATAAPSSSAVSPATMENAAPAAVHEQRNDKVNLNTADAQMLQKELAGIGKNKADAIVAYRDANGEFTSIDELIEVKGIGKAILERNREKLAID
;
A
#
# COMPACT_ATOMS: atom_id res chain seq x y z
N MET A 1 -20.24 3.87 -28.57
CA MET A 1 -19.08 3.01 -28.85
C MET A 1 -18.25 3.61 -29.97
N ARG A 2 -17.15 4.32 -29.67
CA ARG A 2 -16.11 4.69 -30.65
C ARG A 2 -14.78 4.77 -29.91
N THR A 3 -14.22 3.60 -29.64
CA THR A 3 -12.83 3.41 -29.19
C THR A 3 -11.90 3.93 -30.27
N ARG A 4 -10.99 4.84 -29.91
CA ARG A 4 -9.91 5.27 -30.79
C ARG A 4 -8.61 4.66 -30.30
N ILE A 5 -8.23 3.60 -31.00
CA ILE A 5 -6.96 2.90 -30.93
C ILE A 5 -5.98 3.79 -31.69
N PHE A 6 -5.01 4.39 -31.01
CA PHE A 6 -3.95 5.17 -31.66
C PHE A 6 -2.57 4.63 -31.30
N SER A 7 -1.93 4.17 -32.37
CA SER A 7 -0.49 4.29 -32.64
C SER A 7 0.46 3.46 -31.80
N ALA A 8 0.72 2.27 -32.35
CA ALA A 8 2.02 1.62 -32.28
C ALA A 8 3.11 2.55 -32.82
N LEU A 9 4.21 2.68 -32.07
CA LEU A 9 5.49 3.11 -32.61
C LEU A 9 6.54 2.08 -32.21
N ILE A 10 7.07 1.42 -33.23
CA ILE A 10 8.16 0.44 -33.20
C ILE A 10 9.47 1.22 -33.42
N PHE A 11 10.44 1.10 -32.50
CA PHE A 11 11.90 1.24 -32.70
C PHE A 11 12.55 1.24 -31.29
N ALA A 12 13.61 0.54 -30.92
CA ALA A 12 14.55 -0.36 -31.57
C ALA A 12 15.32 -1.12 -30.46
N LEU A 13 15.87 -2.28 -30.82
CA LEU A 13 16.94 -2.96 -30.08
C LEU A 13 18.13 -2.00 -29.84
N LEU A 14 18.73 -2.03 -28.65
CA LEU A 14 20.19 -2.14 -28.53
C LEU A 14 20.63 -2.61 -27.13
N THR A 15 21.57 -3.54 -27.19
CA THR A 15 22.29 -4.25 -26.13
C THR A 15 23.11 -3.34 -25.23
N SER A 16 23.24 -3.69 -23.94
CA SER A 16 24.55 -3.89 -23.31
C SER A 16 24.41 -4.46 -21.90
N ALA A 17 25.14 -5.55 -21.67
CA ALA A 17 25.36 -6.18 -20.38
C ALA A 17 26.25 -5.29 -19.49
N SER A 18 26.07 -5.37 -18.17
CA SER A 18 27.11 -5.01 -17.22
C SER A 18 27.07 -5.99 -16.06
N VAL A 19 28.01 -6.94 -16.09
CA VAL A 19 28.49 -7.68 -14.93
C VAL A 19 29.52 -6.77 -14.25
N ALA A 20 29.33 -6.50 -12.96
CA ALA A 20 30.39 -6.01 -12.10
C ALA A 20 30.58 -7.03 -10.97
N VAL A 21 31.70 -7.75 -11.05
CA VAL A 21 32.23 -8.60 -9.99
C VAL A 21 32.97 -7.68 -9.01
N ASN A 22 32.66 -7.76 -7.72
CA ASN A 22 33.54 -7.20 -6.69
C ASN A 22 33.81 -8.23 -5.61
N ALA A 23 35.10 -8.51 -5.49
CA ALA A 23 35.69 -9.55 -4.69
C ALA A 23 35.88 -9.12 -3.22
N THR A 24 35.82 -10.13 -2.36
CA THR A 24 36.65 -10.39 -1.18
C THR A 24 37.17 -9.20 -0.36
N ALA A 25 36.65 -9.07 0.86
CA ALA A 25 37.42 -8.62 2.01
C ALA A 25 36.94 -9.37 3.27
N ALA A 26 37.68 -10.39 3.66
CA ALA A 26 37.86 -10.82 5.05
C ALA A 26 39.38 -10.74 5.32
N PRO A 27 39.89 -10.69 6.57
CA PRO A 27 39.22 -10.97 7.85
C PRO A 27 39.57 -9.92 8.96
N SER A 28 38.92 -10.01 10.12
CA SER A 28 39.62 -10.07 11.42
C SER A 28 38.64 -10.18 12.59
N SER A 29 38.76 -11.31 13.28
CA SER A 29 38.14 -11.64 14.55
C SER A 29 38.58 -10.68 15.67
N SER A 30 37.62 -10.28 16.49
CA SER A 30 37.79 -10.10 17.94
C SER A 30 36.61 -10.87 18.55
N ALA A 31 36.80 -12.12 18.95
CA ALA A 31 37.35 -12.55 20.23
C ALA A 31 36.40 -12.26 21.43
N VAL A 32 35.58 -13.27 21.73
CA VAL A 32 35.24 -13.85 23.06
C VAL A 32 34.18 -13.16 23.96
N SER A 33 32.95 -13.72 23.92
CA SER A 33 32.07 -14.29 24.98
C SER A 33 32.21 -13.92 26.47
N PRO A 34 31.24 -14.24 27.40
CA PRO A 34 29.88 -14.81 27.27
C PRO A 34 28.79 -14.11 28.13
N ALA A 35 27.54 -14.60 27.97
CA ALA A 35 26.46 -14.63 28.96
C ALA A 35 25.77 -13.32 29.42
N THR A 36 24.59 -13.08 28.87
CA THR A 36 23.38 -12.94 29.68
C THR A 36 22.23 -13.57 28.90
N MET A 37 21.83 -14.78 29.31
CA MET A 37 20.46 -15.22 29.11
C MET A 37 19.56 -14.34 29.98
N GLU A 38 18.39 -13.99 29.45
CA GLU A 38 17.19 -13.46 30.11
C GLU A 38 16.68 -12.19 29.41
N ASN A 39 15.90 -12.36 28.34
CA ASN A 39 14.61 -11.70 28.36
C ASN A 39 13.57 -12.61 27.71
N ALA A 40 12.66 -13.04 28.58
CA ALA A 40 11.48 -13.79 28.27
C ALA A 40 10.52 -13.03 27.34
N ALA A 41 9.56 -13.80 26.85
CA ALA A 41 8.44 -13.43 25.99
C ALA A 41 8.80 -13.22 24.51
N PRO A 42 8.41 -14.14 23.61
CA PRO A 42 7.78 -13.65 22.40
C PRO A 42 6.60 -12.83 22.90
N ALA A 43 6.74 -11.50 22.88
CA ALA A 43 5.57 -10.70 22.63
C ALA A 43 5.06 -11.21 21.29
N ALA A 44 4.14 -12.17 21.37
CA ALA A 44 3.05 -12.25 20.43
C ALA A 44 2.45 -10.85 20.47
N VAL A 45 3.04 -9.97 19.66
CA VAL A 45 2.27 -8.97 18.97
C VAL A 45 1.15 -9.81 18.39
N HIS A 46 0.02 -9.75 19.08
CA HIS A 46 -1.24 -9.80 18.40
C HIS A 46 -1.12 -8.64 17.41
N GLU A 47 -0.46 -8.90 16.28
CA GLU A 47 -0.86 -8.48 14.96
C GLU A 47 -2.33 -8.93 14.93
N GLN A 48 -3.16 -8.13 15.58
CA GLN A 48 -4.57 -8.05 15.35
C GLN A 48 -4.56 -7.70 13.88
N ARG A 49 -4.56 -8.76 13.05
CA ARG A 49 -4.65 -8.71 11.60
C ARG A 49 -5.87 -7.88 11.39
N ASN A 50 -5.63 -6.59 11.28
CA ASN A 50 -6.68 -5.63 11.36
C ASN A 50 -7.23 -5.80 9.97
N ASP A 51 -8.36 -6.48 9.85
CA ASP A 51 -9.08 -6.64 8.58
C ASP A 51 -9.58 -5.27 8.05
N LYS A 52 -9.02 -4.17 8.57
CA LYS A 52 -9.15 -2.82 8.12
C LYS A 52 -8.29 -2.57 6.90
N VAL A 53 -8.84 -1.73 6.05
CA VAL A 53 -8.21 -1.22 4.84
C VAL A 53 -7.69 0.18 5.15
N ASN A 54 -6.39 0.38 4.95
CA ASN A 54 -5.77 1.69 5.06
C ASN A 54 -6.12 2.53 3.82
N LEU A 55 -6.70 3.72 4.01
CA LEU A 55 -7.12 4.60 2.91
C LEU A 55 -5.96 5.22 2.11
N ASN A 56 -4.81 5.42 2.75
CA ASN A 56 -3.64 6.05 2.15
C ASN A 56 -2.83 5.06 1.30
N THR A 57 -2.88 3.78 1.62
CA THR A 57 -2.09 2.74 0.92
C THR A 57 -2.92 1.78 0.09
N ALA A 58 -4.23 1.67 0.32
CA ALA A 58 -5.07 0.76 -0.46
C ALA A 58 -5.24 1.20 -1.92
N ASP A 59 -5.17 0.21 -2.80
CA ASP A 59 -5.50 0.34 -4.21
C ASP A 59 -7.02 0.39 -4.43
N ALA A 60 -7.42 0.97 -5.57
CA ALA A 60 -8.83 1.02 -5.97
C ALA A 60 -9.50 -0.36 -6.01
N GLN A 61 -8.77 -1.43 -6.38
CA GLN A 61 -9.33 -2.78 -6.37
C GLN A 61 -9.55 -3.33 -4.96
N MET A 62 -8.64 -3.04 -4.02
CA MET A 62 -8.77 -3.43 -2.62
C MET A 62 -9.99 -2.74 -1.99
N LEU A 63 -10.13 -1.42 -2.21
CA LEU A 63 -11.27 -0.64 -1.73
C LEU A 63 -12.61 -1.18 -2.26
N GLN A 64 -12.67 -1.62 -3.52
CA GLN A 64 -13.86 -2.23 -4.10
C GLN A 64 -14.24 -3.57 -3.48
N LYS A 65 -13.23 -4.38 -3.14
CA LYS A 65 -13.44 -5.74 -2.64
C LYS A 65 -13.86 -5.74 -1.17
N GLU A 66 -13.23 -4.88 -0.38
CA GLU A 66 -13.38 -4.91 1.08
C GLU A 66 -14.51 -4.02 1.61
N LEU A 67 -14.83 -2.94 0.88
CA LEU A 67 -15.80 -1.91 1.33
C LEU A 67 -17.18 -2.10 0.69
N ALA A 68 -18.21 -2.18 1.54
CA ALA A 68 -19.59 -2.34 1.12
C ALA A 68 -20.12 -1.06 0.44
N GLY A 69 -20.66 -1.21 -0.77
CA GLY A 69 -21.25 -0.11 -1.53
C GLY A 69 -20.24 0.79 -2.25
N ILE A 70 -18.96 0.40 -2.29
CA ILE A 70 -17.91 1.04 -3.08
C ILE A 70 -17.66 0.20 -4.33
N GLY A 71 -18.12 0.70 -5.48
CA GLY A 71 -17.80 0.13 -6.80
C GLY A 71 -16.65 0.90 -7.45
N LYS A 72 -16.27 0.47 -8.66
CA LYS A 72 -15.17 1.07 -9.44
C LYS A 72 -15.10 2.59 -9.40
N ASN A 73 -16.19 3.27 -9.76
CA ASN A 73 -16.21 4.73 -9.82
C ASN A 73 -15.93 5.41 -8.47
N LYS A 74 -16.39 4.82 -7.35
CA LYS A 74 -16.19 5.38 -6.01
C LYS A 74 -14.77 5.10 -5.51
N ALA A 75 -14.23 3.91 -5.77
CA ALA A 75 -12.86 3.60 -5.43
C ALA A 75 -11.86 4.44 -6.22
N ASP A 76 -12.09 4.62 -7.52
CA ASP A 76 -11.30 5.53 -8.35
C ASP A 76 -11.40 6.97 -7.82
N ALA A 77 -12.57 7.40 -7.32
CA ALA A 77 -12.74 8.72 -6.72
C ALA A 77 -11.96 8.88 -5.40
N ILE A 78 -11.83 7.84 -4.58
CA ILE A 78 -11.01 7.86 -3.35
C ILE A 78 -9.54 8.07 -3.69
N VAL A 79 -9.02 7.30 -4.65
CA VAL A 79 -7.63 7.43 -5.09
C VAL A 79 -7.39 8.80 -5.71
N ALA A 80 -8.29 9.27 -6.58
CA ALA A 80 -8.19 10.59 -7.18
C ALA A 80 -8.27 11.72 -6.14
N TYR A 81 -9.08 11.56 -5.08
CA TYR A 81 -9.12 12.51 -3.98
C TYR A 81 -7.77 12.57 -3.25
N ARG A 82 -7.17 11.42 -2.94
CA ARG A 82 -5.85 11.33 -2.30
C ARG A 82 -4.76 11.96 -3.16
N ASP A 83 -4.79 11.70 -4.46
CA ASP A 83 -3.80 12.26 -5.40
C ASP A 83 -3.93 13.78 -5.55
N ALA A 84 -5.14 14.33 -5.39
CA ALA A 84 -5.42 15.76 -5.54
C ALA A 84 -5.29 16.57 -4.25
N ASN A 85 -5.66 15.99 -3.10
CA ASN A 85 -5.73 16.69 -1.80
C ASN A 85 -4.62 16.26 -0.84
N GLY A 86 -3.92 15.17 -1.13
CA GLY A 86 -2.96 14.54 -0.23
C GLY A 86 -3.58 13.37 0.56
N GLU A 87 -2.80 12.85 1.50
CA GLU A 87 -3.21 11.72 2.35
C GLU A 87 -4.42 12.07 3.22
N PHE A 88 -5.28 11.08 3.44
CA PHE A 88 -6.37 11.17 4.41
C PHE A 88 -5.78 11.24 5.81
N THR A 89 -6.22 12.23 6.59
CA THR A 89 -5.86 12.38 8.00
C THR A 89 -6.92 11.81 8.93
N SER A 90 -8.17 11.71 8.44
CA SER A 90 -9.28 11.08 9.14
C SER A 90 -10.14 10.25 8.17
N ILE A 91 -10.80 9.24 8.73
CA ILE A 91 -11.81 8.44 8.01
C ILE A 91 -12.97 9.34 7.54
N ASP A 92 -13.31 10.38 8.29
CA ASP A 92 -14.43 11.28 7.97
C ASP A 92 -14.26 12.05 6.66
N GLU A 93 -13.03 12.28 6.21
CA GLU A 93 -12.72 12.96 4.94
C GLU A 93 -13.22 12.19 3.71
N LEU A 94 -13.53 10.89 3.84
CA LEU A 94 -14.21 10.15 2.78
C LEU A 94 -15.54 10.78 2.36
N ILE A 95 -16.18 11.60 3.21
CA ILE A 95 -17.41 12.32 2.82
C ILE A 95 -17.18 13.40 1.76
N GLU A 96 -15.95 13.90 1.64
CA GLU A 96 -15.56 14.88 0.63
C GLU A 96 -15.36 14.22 -0.74
N VAL A 97 -15.24 12.89 -0.76
CA VAL A 97 -15.10 12.11 -1.99
C VAL A 97 -16.44 12.02 -2.73
N LYS A 98 -16.45 12.45 -3.99
CA LYS A 98 -17.65 12.47 -4.83
C LYS A 98 -18.33 11.09 -4.88
N GLY A 99 -19.58 11.02 -4.40
CA GLY A 99 -20.40 9.82 -4.43
C GLY A 99 -20.25 8.90 -3.20
N ILE A 100 -19.46 9.32 -2.21
CA ILE A 100 -19.44 8.73 -0.88
C ILE A 100 -20.18 9.66 0.07
N GLY A 101 -21.18 9.13 0.76
CA GLY A 101 -21.95 9.88 1.75
C GLY A 101 -21.89 9.21 3.11
N LYS A 102 -22.45 9.86 4.14
CA LYS A 102 -22.48 9.34 5.52
C LYS A 102 -22.93 7.89 5.63
N ALA A 103 -23.91 7.47 4.83
CA ALA A 103 -24.41 6.10 4.84
C ALA A 103 -23.36 5.06 4.39
N ILE A 104 -22.50 5.40 3.43
CA ILE A 104 -21.42 4.50 3.00
C ILE A 104 -20.28 4.54 4.00
N LEU A 105 -19.94 5.73 4.50
CA LEU A 105 -18.92 5.90 5.53
C LEU A 105 -19.22 5.06 6.77
N GLU A 106 -20.41 5.21 7.34
CA GLU A 106 -20.78 4.53 8.58
C GLU A 106 -20.77 3.00 8.43
N ARG A 107 -21.22 2.48 7.29
CA ARG A 107 -21.20 1.04 7.00
C ARG A 107 -19.80 0.44 6.90
N ASN A 108 -18.80 1.26 6.64
CA ASN A 108 -17.43 0.83 6.42
C ASN A 108 -16.47 1.29 7.51
N ARG A 109 -16.91 2.14 8.45
CA ARG A 109 -16.05 2.78 9.45
C ARG A 109 -15.22 1.78 10.26
N GLU A 110 -15.81 0.64 10.60
CA GLU A 110 -15.12 -0.43 11.34
C GLU A 110 -14.02 -1.11 10.52
N LYS A 111 -14.13 -1.09 9.18
CA LYS A 111 -13.17 -1.66 8.22
C LYS A 111 -12.16 -0.65 7.70
N LEU A 112 -12.16 0.58 8.18
CA LEU A 112 -11.27 1.62 7.68
C LEU A 112 -10.18 1.92 8.72
N ALA A 113 -8.97 2.15 8.23
CA ALA A 113 -7.82 2.59 8.99
C ALA A 113 -7.10 3.75 8.29
N ILE A 114 -6.35 4.50 9.10
CA ILE A 114 -5.34 5.47 8.70
C ILE A 114 -4.09 5.05 9.47
N ASP A 115 -2.97 4.85 8.79
CA ASP A 115 -1.65 4.63 9.40
C ASP A 115 -0.73 5.81 9.11
#